data_AF-A0A962KC93-F1
#
_entry.id   AF-A0A962KC93-F1
#
_cell.length_a   1.000
_cell.length_b   1.000
_cell.length_c   1.000
_cell.angle_alpha   90.00
_cell.angle_beta   90.00
_cell.angle_gamma   90.00
#
_symmetry.space_group_name_H-M   'P 1'
#
loop_
_entity.id
_entity.type
_entity.pdbx_description
1 polymer ?
#
loop_
_entity_poly.entity_id
_entity_poly.type
_entity_poly.pdbx_seq_one_letter_code
_entity_poly.pdbx_strand_id
1 'polypeptide(L)'
;MNTLKHLPPQFSAAMHRHMALVEQFGEESPQAKKSLMVAMHLAPDWFKDDIAAMAGENGFLPQASGYLDDGSPVFSLEDIAAKFGISIEQAEKDLHDMMATRQELGLPIEGGLVNPSLVHRKQ
;
A
#
# COMPACT_ATOMS: atom_id res chain seq x y z
N MET A 1 19.26 -8.43 21.93
CA MET A 1 18.18 -9.42 21.84
C MET A 1 17.87 -9.59 20.36
N ASN A 2 18.22 -10.73 19.75
CA ASN A 2 17.88 -11.02 18.35
C ASN A 2 16.36 -11.22 18.24
N THR A 3 15.62 -10.18 17.88
CA THR A 3 14.26 -10.33 17.38
C THR A 3 14.36 -11.06 16.05
N LEU A 4 14.27 -12.39 16.10
CA LEU A 4 13.99 -13.20 14.91
C LEU A 4 12.75 -12.58 14.27
N LYS A 5 12.97 -11.86 13.16
CA LYS A 5 11.94 -11.25 12.33
C LYS A 5 11.00 -12.36 11.85
N HIS A 6 10.03 -12.72 12.69
CA HIS A 6 9.16 -13.86 12.45
C HIS A 6 8.10 -13.43 11.46
N LEU A 7 8.08 -14.08 10.30
CA LEU A 7 7.04 -13.89 9.31
C LEU A 7 5.81 -14.67 9.77
N PRO A 8 4.65 -14.01 9.97
CA PRO A 8 3.46 -14.72 10.36
C PRO A 8 3.10 -15.76 9.29
N PRO A 9 2.67 -16.97 9.68
CA PRO A 9 2.36 -18.04 8.72
C PRO A 9 1.24 -17.63 7.74
N GLN A 10 0.33 -16.76 8.20
CA GLN A 10 -0.72 -16.17 7.38
C GLN A 10 -0.15 -15.27 6.26
N PHE A 11 0.85 -14.45 6.59
CA PHE A 11 1.56 -13.61 5.61
C PHE A 11 2.32 -14.47 4.60
N SER A 12 3.06 -15.48 5.07
CA SER A 12 3.81 -16.37 4.19
C SER A 12 2.89 -17.12 3.21
N ALA A 13 1.74 -17.61 3.69
CA ALA A 13 0.74 -18.25 2.84
C ALA A 13 0.14 -17.27 1.82
N ALA A 14 -0.14 -16.03 2.22
CA ALA A 14 -0.65 -14.99 1.32
C ALA A 14 0.37 -14.59 0.24
N MET A 15 1.64 -14.42 0.61
CA MET A 15 2.74 -14.16 -0.34
C MET A 15 2.94 -15.30 -1.32
N HIS A 16 2.87 -16.55 -0.86
CA HIS A 16 2.99 -17.71 -1.74
C HIS A 16 1.84 -17.79 -2.76
N ARG A 17 0.61 -17.46 -2.33
CA ARG A 17 -0.54 -17.32 -3.24
C ARG A 17 -0.34 -16.18 -4.24
N HIS A 18 0.16 -15.03 -3.78
CA HIS A 18 0.46 -13.90 -4.65
C HIS A 18 1.49 -14.30 -5.72
N MET A 19 2.61 -14.93 -5.35
CA MET A 19 3.61 -15.40 -6.31
C MET A 19 3.01 -16.34 -7.35
N ALA A 20 2.20 -17.33 -6.93
CA ALA A 20 1.54 -18.23 -7.87
C ALA A 20 0.60 -17.50 -8.85
N LEU A 21 -0.07 -16.44 -8.40
CA LEU A 21 -0.92 -15.61 -9.26
C LEU A 21 -0.10 -14.71 -10.19
N VAL A 22 1.03 -14.16 -9.73
CA VAL A 22 1.96 -13.39 -10.57
C VAL A 22 2.54 -14.29 -11.66
N GLU A 23 2.94 -15.52 -11.33
CA GLU A 23 3.45 -16.49 -12.30
C GLU A 23 2.39 -16.89 -13.33
N GLN A 24 1.12 -16.97 -12.92
CA GLN A 24 0.03 -17.42 -13.80
C GLN A 24 -0.60 -16.29 -14.63
N PHE A 25 -0.74 -15.10 -14.08
CA PHE A 25 -1.47 -13.98 -14.68
C PHE A 25 -0.61 -12.73 -14.92
N GLY A 26 0.63 -12.68 -14.41
CA GLY A 26 1.47 -11.48 -14.41
C GLY A 26 1.25 -10.59 -13.19
N GLU A 27 2.25 -9.77 -12.87
CA GLU A 27 2.24 -8.88 -11.69
C GLU A 27 1.17 -7.79 -11.76
N GLU A 28 0.88 -7.32 -12.98
CA GLU A 28 -0.07 -6.24 -13.21
C GLU A 28 -1.53 -6.69 -13.19
N SER A 29 -1.76 -8.01 -13.14
CA SER A 29 -3.11 -8.57 -13.15
C SER A 29 -3.89 -8.23 -11.89
N PRO A 30 -5.21 -7.98 -12.00
CA PRO A 30 -6.03 -7.62 -10.84
C PRO A 30 -6.01 -8.70 -9.75
N GLN A 31 -5.87 -9.98 -10.11
CA GLN A 31 -5.72 -11.08 -9.17
C GLN A 31 -4.42 -11.00 -8.36
N ALA A 32 -3.30 -10.67 -9.01
CA ALA A 32 -2.01 -10.52 -8.35
C ALA A 32 -2.03 -9.32 -7.40
N LYS A 33 -2.53 -8.17 -7.86
CA LYS A 33 -2.73 -6.96 -7.03
C LYS A 33 -3.62 -7.23 -5.82
N LYS A 34 -4.75 -7.93 -6.01
CA LYS A 34 -5.66 -8.34 -4.93
C LYS A 34 -4.94 -9.16 -3.87
N SER A 35 -4.17 -10.16 -4.28
CA SER A 35 -3.44 -11.04 -3.36
C SER A 35 -2.27 -10.33 -2.68
N LEU A 36 -1.62 -9.38 -3.36
CA LEU A 36 -0.60 -8.52 -2.74
C LEU A 36 -1.20 -7.67 -1.63
N MET A 37 -2.38 -7.08 -1.84
CA MET A 37 -3.07 -6.28 -0.81
C MET A 37 -3.39 -7.11 0.44
N VAL A 38 -3.87 -8.35 0.26
CA VAL A 38 -4.12 -9.26 1.38
C VAL A 38 -2.81 -9.61 2.10
N ALA A 39 -1.74 -9.88 1.35
CA ALA A 39 -0.44 -10.15 1.94
C ALA A 39 0.07 -8.93 2.73
N MET A 40 0.03 -7.72 2.17
CA MET A 40 0.45 -6.51 2.86
C MET A 40 -0.38 -6.21 4.12
N HIS A 41 -1.68 -6.52 4.13
CA HIS A 41 -2.51 -6.37 5.32
C HIS A 41 -2.04 -7.30 6.46
N LEU A 42 -1.71 -8.55 6.11
CA LEU A 42 -1.19 -9.57 7.05
C LEU A 42 0.29 -9.37 7.41
N ALA A 43 0.97 -8.43 6.76
CA ALA A 43 2.38 -8.19 6.99
C ALA A 43 2.63 -7.66 8.41
N PRO A 44 3.70 -8.12 9.08
CA PRO A 44 4.10 -7.58 10.36
C PRO A 44 4.62 -6.14 10.20
N ASP A 45 4.51 -5.33 11.26
CA ASP A 45 4.85 -3.90 11.20
C ASP A 45 6.29 -3.64 10.75
N TRP A 46 7.26 -4.43 11.22
CA TRP A 46 8.66 -4.32 10.79
C TRP A 46 8.83 -4.55 9.28
N PHE A 47 7.97 -5.35 8.64
CA PHE A 47 8.03 -5.61 7.21
C PHE A 47 7.37 -4.47 6.44
N LYS A 48 6.27 -3.90 6.96
CA LYS A 48 5.65 -2.70 6.37
C LYS A 48 6.61 -1.52 6.39
N ASP A 49 7.36 -1.35 7.48
CA ASP A 49 8.39 -0.32 7.62
C ASP A 49 9.53 -0.50 6.60
N ASP A 50 10.02 -1.74 6.45
CA ASP A 50 11.07 -2.11 5.48
C ASP A 50 10.62 -1.87 4.03
N ILE A 51 9.39 -2.27 3.68
CA ILE A 51 8.78 -2.00 2.37
C ILE A 51 8.59 -0.50 2.15
N ALA A 52 8.11 0.25 3.16
CA ALA A 52 7.92 1.68 3.05
C ALA A 52 9.25 2.42 2.85
N ALA A 53 10.30 2.00 3.55
CA ALA A 53 11.66 2.52 3.38
C ALA A 53 12.16 2.23 1.95
N MET A 54 12.05 0.98 1.47
CA MET A 54 12.43 0.62 0.10
C MET A 54 11.63 1.36 -0.96
N ALA A 55 10.31 1.54 -0.77
CA ALA A 55 9.45 2.25 -1.70
C ALA A 55 9.77 3.76 -1.75
N GLY A 56 10.19 4.33 -0.62
CA GLY A 56 10.72 5.69 -0.55
C GLY A 56 12.06 5.83 -1.28
N GLU A 57 13.01 4.91 -1.03
CA GLU A 57 14.36 4.94 -1.61
C GLU A 57 14.37 4.66 -3.12
N ASN A 58 13.56 3.69 -3.59
CA ASN A 58 13.40 3.41 -5.03
C ASN A 58 12.50 4.40 -5.76
N GLY A 59 11.94 5.39 -5.04
CA GLY A 59 11.05 6.38 -5.63
C GLY A 59 9.76 5.77 -6.19
N PHE A 60 9.30 4.64 -5.67
CA PHE A 60 8.06 4.00 -6.06
C PHE A 60 6.83 4.70 -5.48
N LEU A 61 6.98 5.38 -4.34
CA LEU A 61 5.92 6.18 -3.72
C LEU A 61 6.26 7.67 -3.73
N PRO A 62 5.28 8.56 -3.90
CA PRO A 62 5.42 10.01 -3.72
C PRO A 62 6.00 10.38 -2.37
N GLN A 63 6.50 11.62 -2.26
CA GLN A 63 6.90 12.09 -0.95
C GLN A 63 5.63 12.20 -0.11
N ALA A 64 5.61 11.59 1.07
CA ALA A 64 4.46 11.69 1.96
C ALA A 64 4.16 13.17 2.25
N SER A 65 2.96 13.63 1.88
CA SER A 65 2.50 15.00 2.12
C SER A 65 2.26 15.27 3.61
N GLY A 66 2.09 14.21 4.41
CA GLY A 66 2.03 14.27 5.86
C GLY A 66 2.00 12.88 6.46
N TYR A 67 1.81 12.82 7.78
CA TYR A 67 1.66 11.58 8.52
C TYR A 67 0.39 11.66 9.38
N LEU A 68 -0.27 10.52 9.58
CA LEU A 68 -1.31 10.38 10.60
C LEU A 68 -0.67 10.27 11.99
N ASP A 69 -1.48 10.39 13.04
CA ASP A 69 -1.04 10.24 14.44
C ASP A 69 -0.37 8.89 14.74
N ASP A 70 -0.80 7.85 14.01
CA ASP A 70 -0.23 6.50 14.01
C ASP A 70 1.14 6.39 13.28
N GLY A 71 1.58 7.45 12.60
CA GLY A 71 2.80 7.43 11.79
C GLY A 71 2.60 6.90 10.36
N SER A 72 1.38 6.51 10.00
CA SER A 72 1.02 6.14 8.64
C SER A 72 1.21 7.32 7.66
N PRO A 73 1.97 7.16 6.55
CA PRO A 73 2.21 8.22 5.59
C PRO A 73 0.96 8.52 4.77
N VAL A 74 0.71 9.81 4.55
CA VAL A 74 -0.41 10.33 3.77
C VAL A 74 0.13 10.96 2.51
N PHE A 75 -0.42 10.57 1.37
CA PHE A 75 -0.04 11.09 0.06
C PHE A 75 -1.21 11.87 -0.54
N SER A 76 -0.93 13.07 -1.02
CA SER A 76 -1.92 13.84 -1.78
C SER A 76 -2.03 13.26 -3.20
N LEU A 77 -3.24 13.21 -3.73
CA LEU A 77 -3.48 12.80 -5.12
C LEU A 77 -2.69 13.65 -6.12
N GLU A 78 -2.44 14.93 -5.79
CA GLU A 78 -1.59 15.83 -6.57
C GLU A 78 -0.13 15.36 -6.62
N ASP A 79 0.44 14.89 -5.50
CA ASP A 79 1.83 14.39 -5.45
C ASP A 79 1.95 13.04 -6.17
N ILE A 80 0.94 12.17 -6.03
CA ILE A 80 0.82 10.93 -6.79
C ILE A 80 0.76 11.25 -8.29
N ALA A 81 -0.16 12.13 -8.70
CA ALA A 81 -0.31 12.54 -10.10
C ALA A 81 0.98 13.11 -10.68
N ALA A 82 1.61 14.06 -9.97
CA ALA A 82 2.86 14.69 -10.37
C ALA A 82 4.01 13.68 -10.49
N LYS A 83 4.12 12.73 -9.55
CA LYS A 83 5.19 11.73 -9.55
C LYS A 83 5.05 10.70 -10.66
N PHE A 84 3.84 10.20 -10.88
CA PHE A 84 3.57 9.22 -11.93
C PHE A 84 3.36 9.87 -13.31
N GLY A 85 3.34 11.21 -13.38
CA GLY A 85 3.10 11.94 -14.63
C GLY A 85 1.68 11.72 -15.18
N ILE A 86 0.73 11.41 -14.31
CA ILE A 86 -0.68 11.16 -14.65
C ILE A 86 -1.56 12.34 -14.21
N SER A 87 -2.76 12.44 -14.76
CA SER A 87 -3.75 13.43 -14.30
C SER A 87 -4.28 13.08 -12.91
N ILE A 88 -4.69 14.08 -12.13
CA ILE A 88 -5.34 13.90 -10.83
C ILE A 88 -6.56 12.99 -10.96
N GLU A 89 -7.38 13.16 -12.01
CA GLU A 89 -8.54 12.29 -12.30
C GLU A 89 -8.15 10.81 -12.46
N GLN A 90 -6.99 10.54 -13.03
CA GLN A 90 -6.48 9.17 -13.20
C GLN A 90 -5.99 8.61 -11.87
N ALA A 91 -5.33 9.42 -11.04
CA ALA A 91 -4.94 9.04 -9.69
C ALA A 91 -6.17 8.76 -8.80
N GLU A 92 -7.22 9.59 -8.90
CA GLU A 92 -8.50 9.39 -8.21
C GLU A 92 -9.17 8.09 -8.64
N LYS A 93 -9.18 7.80 -9.94
CA LYS A 93 -9.74 6.55 -10.48
C LYS A 93 -8.99 5.33 -9.97
N ASP A 94 -7.66 5.38 -9.93
CA ASP A 94 -6.82 4.29 -9.41
C ASP A 94 -7.07 4.07 -7.91
N LEU A 95 -7.18 5.16 -7.14
CA LEU A 95 -7.53 5.11 -5.72
C LEU A 95 -8.92 4.49 -5.51
N HIS A 96 -9.92 4.89 -6.30
CA HIS A 96 -11.26 4.31 -6.25
C HIS A 96 -11.27 2.82 -6.58
N ASP A 97 -10.51 2.38 -7.59
CA ASP A 97 -10.38 0.96 -7.93
C ASP A 97 -9.73 0.16 -6.79
N MET A 98 -8.69 0.73 -6.16
CA MET A 98 -8.07 0.13 -4.97
C MET A 98 -9.06 0.03 -3.81
N MET A 99 -9.85 1.07 -3.56
CA MET A 99 -10.88 1.07 -2.49
C MET A 99 -11.99 0.06 -2.76
N ALA A 100 -12.51 0.01 -3.99
CA ALA A 100 -13.50 -0.97 -4.41
C ALA A 100 -12.98 -2.39 -4.22
N THR A 101 -11.73 -2.62 -4.64
CA THR A 101 -11.08 -3.91 -4.48
C THR A 101 -10.91 -4.31 -3.02
N ARG A 102 -10.50 -3.40 -2.13
CA ARG A 102 -10.41 -3.68 -0.68
C ARG A 102 -11.77 -4.06 -0.10
N GLN A 103 -12.82 -3.35 -0.51
CA GLN A 103 -14.19 -3.66 -0.10
C GLN A 103 -14.63 -5.05 -0.56
N GLU A 104 -14.33 -5.43 -1.81
CA GLU A 104 -14.60 -6.79 -2.32
C GLU A 104 -13.85 -7.87 -1.53
N LEU A 105 -12.63 -7.57 -1.09
CA LEU A 105 -11.80 -8.48 -0.30
C LEU A 105 -12.18 -8.51 1.19
N GLY A 106 -13.15 -7.69 1.62
CA GLY A 106 -13.50 -7.54 3.03
C GLY A 106 -12.39 -6.93 3.88
N LEU A 107 -11.42 -6.25 3.25
CA LEU A 107 -10.33 -5.57 3.92
C LEU A 107 -10.80 -4.18 4.37
N PRO A 108 -10.37 -3.72 5.55
CA PRO A 108 -10.63 -2.36 5.96
C PRO A 108 -10.02 -1.37 4.94
N ILE A 109 -10.81 -0.36 4.58
CA ILE A 109 -10.35 0.80 3.80
C ILE A 109 -9.64 1.80 4.74
N GLU A 110 -9.18 1.33 5.90
CA GLU A 110 -8.39 2.09 6.85
C GLU A 110 -7.04 2.44 6.19
N GLY A 111 -6.73 3.73 6.13
CA GLY A 111 -5.62 4.28 5.34
C GLY A 111 -5.99 4.70 3.89
N GLY A 112 -7.28 4.72 3.53
CA GLY A 112 -7.79 5.30 2.28
C GLY A 112 -7.86 6.83 2.30
N LEU A 113 -8.90 7.42 1.70
CA LEU A 113 -9.17 8.87 1.75
C LEU A 113 -9.19 9.36 3.21
N VAL A 114 -8.05 9.86 3.67
CA VAL A 114 -7.89 10.42 5.00
C VAL A 114 -8.38 11.85 4.99
N ASN A 115 -9.13 12.21 6.02
CA ASN A 115 -9.59 13.57 6.17
C ASN A 115 -8.34 14.48 6.33
N PRO A 116 -8.15 15.50 5.48
CA PRO A 116 -6.96 16.35 5.51
C PRO A 116 -6.79 17.09 6.84
N SER A 117 -7.83 17.18 7.66
CA SER A 117 -7.82 17.75 9.01
C SER A 117 -7.10 16.87 10.04
N LEU A 118 -6.96 15.57 9.77
CA LEU A 118 -6.26 14.59 10.63
C LEU A 118 -4.80 14.39 10.22
N VAL A 119 -4.36 15.08 9.16
CA VAL A 119 -3.02 14.91 8.59
C VAL A 119 -2.08 15.93 9.21
N HIS A 120 -1.07 15.47 9.93
CA HIS A 120 0.04 16.30 10.36
C HIS A 120 0.96 16.55 9.16
N ARG A 121 0.76 17.69 8.49
CA ARG A 121 1.59 18.12 7.36
C ARG A 121 2.98 18.51 7.87
N LYS A 122 4.03 18.08 7.18
CA LYS A 122 5.37 18.63 7.38
C LYS A 122 5.33 20.11 6.96
N GLN A 123 5.45 21.02 7.92
CA GLN A 123 5.61 22.45 7.67
C GLN A 123 7.02 22.76 7.18
#